data_AF-A0AAU1GQW3-F1
#
_entry.id   AF-A0AAU1GQW3-F1
#
_cell.length_a   1.000
_cell.length_b   1.000
_cell.length_c   1.000
_cell.angle_alpha   90.00
_cell.angle_beta   90.00
_cell.angle_gamma   90.00
#
_symmetry.space_group_name_H-M   'P 1'
#
loop_
_entity.id
_entity.type
_entity.pdbx_description
1 polymer ?
#
loop_
_entity_poly.entity_id
_entity_poly.type
_entity_poly.pdbx_seq_one_letter_code
_entity_poly.pdbx_strand_id
1 'polypeptide(L)'
;MATTHPLNAMAGDHAGLARWALGRMGAAAARDIQFDAEAQYVQHRFPDDVSGRYGWHSVGRFEETEATSAGRLRIDSESSARLRKEDEAAGDPLLSLCDPARLISGVATASAGQCTWIDGRSCVAVTLVPHPWTADPQDPWLPPGVTYLTAGVDTATGFLLHTRAYDRQGCFRSGHLRGLRTTADGSSPITDAARTPASTEKGAPFVLARMATSLLDPVRLRAEVTAVPEIESDLSVASVPSSRSWAVTFRGRNTMTVDMSGEYEPDQADPAAARLAELLSPARVVSHLAEVTTAGPTSVKATVRPMRSFPFSAWAPEEGLVCHFTLDPDTGILLRAHTEDGSRTLFRMDVTPQRTD
;
A
#
# COMPACT_ATOMS: atom_id res chain seq x y z
N MET A 1 10.49 -15.42 -18.85
CA MET A 1 9.95 -14.30 -19.66
C MET A 1 10.43 -13.01 -19.02
N ALA A 2 10.91 -12.03 -19.79
CA ALA A 2 11.27 -10.73 -19.23
C ALA A 2 9.98 -10.05 -18.72
N THR A 3 9.89 -9.82 -17.42
CA THR A 3 8.75 -9.11 -16.82
C THR A 3 8.78 -7.66 -17.28
N THR A 4 7.69 -7.21 -17.90
CA THR A 4 7.54 -5.82 -18.31
C THR A 4 7.59 -4.95 -17.05
N HIS A 5 8.50 -4.00 -17.01
CA HIS A 5 8.65 -3.05 -15.90
C HIS A 5 7.26 -2.50 -15.47
N PRO A 6 6.95 -2.45 -14.16
CA PRO A 6 5.59 -2.21 -13.68
C PRO A 6 5.01 -0.87 -14.14
N LEU A 7 5.87 0.12 -14.41
CA LEU A 7 5.46 1.43 -14.89
C LEU A 7 5.44 1.56 -16.42
N ASN A 8 5.83 0.51 -17.17
CA ASN A 8 5.90 0.54 -18.63
C ASN A 8 4.67 -0.05 -19.33
N ALA A 9 3.77 -0.71 -18.59
CA ALA A 9 2.61 -1.41 -19.14
C ALA A 9 1.42 -0.45 -19.38
N MET A 10 1.44 0.32 -20.47
CA MET A 10 0.32 1.21 -20.85
C MET A 10 -0.48 0.73 -22.08
N ALA A 11 -0.19 -0.42 -22.68
CA ALA A 11 -0.85 -0.85 -23.91
C ALA A 11 -1.91 -1.96 -23.68
N GLY A 12 -3.19 -1.59 -23.85
CA GLY A 12 -4.30 -2.48 -24.28
C GLY A 12 -4.83 -3.55 -23.31
N ASP A 13 -4.11 -3.89 -22.25
CA ASP A 13 -4.50 -4.89 -21.25
C ASP A 13 -4.97 -4.22 -19.94
N HIS A 14 -6.21 -4.49 -19.52
CA HIS A 14 -6.78 -3.98 -18.28
C HIS A 14 -5.99 -4.48 -17.04
N ALA A 15 -5.44 -5.70 -17.09
CA ALA A 15 -4.60 -6.22 -16.03
C ALA A 15 -3.22 -5.53 -16.00
N GLY A 16 -2.65 -5.22 -17.16
CA GLY A 16 -1.46 -4.38 -17.30
C GLY A 16 -1.67 -2.98 -16.71
N LEU A 17 -2.81 -2.35 -16.99
CA LEU A 17 -3.17 -1.03 -16.45
C LEU A 17 -3.39 -1.05 -14.94
N ALA A 18 -3.98 -2.12 -14.38
CA ALA A 18 -4.16 -2.24 -12.94
C ALA A 18 -2.82 -2.34 -12.22
N ARG A 19 -1.89 -3.16 -12.75
CA ARG A 19 -0.51 -3.21 -12.25
C ARG A 19 0.17 -1.85 -12.37
N TRP A 20 0.03 -1.18 -13.50
CA TRP A 20 0.60 0.15 -13.68
C TRP A 20 0.07 1.15 -12.65
N ALA A 21 -1.25 1.16 -12.40
CA ALA A 21 -1.88 2.09 -11.46
C ALA A 21 -1.41 1.85 -10.03
N LEU A 22 -1.40 0.59 -9.56
CA LEU A 22 -0.84 0.25 -8.24
C LEU A 22 0.65 0.57 -8.15
N GLY A 23 1.41 0.29 -9.22
CA GLY A 23 2.81 0.64 -9.31
C GLY A 23 3.05 2.14 -9.17
N ARG A 24 2.17 2.96 -9.78
CA ARG A 24 2.20 4.42 -9.64
C ARG A 24 1.84 4.89 -8.24
N MET A 25 0.80 4.34 -7.62
CA MET A 25 0.43 4.64 -6.24
C MET A 25 1.59 4.31 -5.28
N GLY A 26 2.25 3.16 -5.48
CA GLY A 26 3.43 2.78 -4.71
C GLY A 26 4.65 3.65 -5.00
N ALA A 27 4.93 3.97 -6.26
CA ALA A 27 6.05 4.84 -6.64
C ALA A 27 5.90 6.26 -6.07
N ALA A 28 4.68 6.77 -5.98
CA ALA A 28 4.38 8.06 -5.34
C ALA A 28 4.88 8.09 -3.89
N ALA A 29 5.00 6.93 -3.23
CA ALA A 29 5.53 6.86 -1.88
C ALA A 29 7.03 7.16 -1.74
N ALA A 30 7.81 6.97 -2.81
CA ALA A 30 9.23 7.28 -2.82
C ALA A 30 9.53 8.70 -3.31
N ARG A 31 8.51 9.44 -3.75
CA ARG A 31 8.69 10.77 -4.34
C ARG A 31 8.36 11.84 -3.32
N ASP A 32 9.24 12.82 -3.26
CA ASP A 32 8.93 14.11 -2.65
C ASP A 32 8.42 15.04 -3.76
N ILE A 33 7.09 15.09 -3.91
CA ILE A 33 6.43 15.98 -4.85
C ILE A 33 6.00 17.20 -4.06
N GLN A 34 6.48 18.37 -4.46
CA GLN A 34 5.97 19.64 -3.97
C GLN A 34 4.70 19.97 -4.74
N PHE A 35 3.62 20.27 -4.02
CA PHE A 35 2.35 20.54 -4.69
C PHE A 35 1.48 21.56 -3.97
N ASP A 36 0.69 22.23 -4.80
CA ASP A 36 -0.42 23.07 -4.41
C ASP A 36 -1.70 22.43 -4.93
N ALA A 37 -2.66 22.20 -4.04
CA ALA A 37 -3.94 21.65 -4.46
C ALA A 37 -5.07 22.05 -3.53
N GLU A 38 -6.27 21.89 -4.02
CA GLU A 38 -7.47 21.95 -3.21
C GLU A 38 -8.07 20.55 -3.15
N ALA A 39 -8.01 19.93 -1.98
CA ALA A 39 -8.70 18.69 -1.72
C ALA A 39 -10.12 19.01 -1.25
N GLN A 40 -11.11 18.41 -1.89
CA GLN A 40 -12.52 18.46 -1.49
C GLN A 40 -12.99 17.06 -1.14
N TYR A 41 -13.82 16.97 -0.12
CA TYR A 41 -14.42 15.74 0.38
C TYR A 41 -15.90 15.97 0.66
N VAL A 42 -16.72 14.97 0.32
CA VAL A 42 -18.15 14.95 0.62
C VAL A 42 -18.51 13.56 1.14
N GLN A 43 -19.04 13.52 2.36
CA GLN A 43 -19.73 12.38 2.94
C GLN A 43 -21.22 12.49 2.60
N HIS A 44 -21.73 11.63 1.73
CA HIS A 44 -23.13 11.65 1.30
C HIS A 44 -24.06 11.03 2.34
N ARG A 45 -23.56 10.00 3.03
CA ARG A 45 -24.26 9.27 4.09
C ARG A 45 -23.24 8.59 4.97
N PHE A 46 -23.54 8.35 6.24
CA PHE A 46 -22.69 7.48 7.04
C PHE A 46 -22.77 6.06 6.48
N PRO A 47 -21.63 5.38 6.34
CA PRO A 47 -21.66 4.00 5.92
C PRO A 47 -22.32 3.16 7.02
N ASP A 48 -23.36 2.42 6.67
CA ASP A 48 -24.00 1.44 7.56
C ASP A 48 -22.95 0.44 8.04
N ASP A 49 -22.68 0.42 9.34
CA ASP A 49 -21.82 -0.54 10.03
C ASP A 49 -20.67 -1.11 9.15
N VAL A 50 -19.90 -0.21 8.51
CA VAL A 50 -18.72 -0.56 7.66
C VAL A 50 -17.59 -1.19 8.45
N SER A 51 -17.78 -1.31 9.75
CA SER A 51 -16.84 -1.89 10.68
C SER A 51 -16.45 -3.32 10.31
N GLY A 52 -17.27 -4.00 9.49
CA GLY A 52 -17.04 -5.40 9.14
C GLY A 52 -16.86 -6.25 10.39
N ARG A 53 -15.98 -7.24 10.34
CA ARG A 53 -15.62 -8.09 11.50
C ARG A 53 -15.00 -7.30 12.67
N TYR A 54 -14.54 -6.06 12.44
CA TYR A 54 -13.80 -5.24 13.39
C TYR A 54 -14.65 -4.17 14.09
N GLY A 55 -15.99 -4.27 14.01
CA GLY A 55 -16.97 -3.68 14.94
C GLY A 55 -16.55 -2.38 15.62
N TRP A 56 -16.89 -1.21 15.05
CA TRP A 56 -16.79 0.03 15.79
C TRP A 56 -17.97 0.08 16.77
N HIS A 57 -17.74 -0.35 18.01
CA HIS A 57 -18.64 -0.03 19.10
C HIS A 57 -18.43 1.45 19.46
N SER A 58 -18.99 2.36 18.66
CA SER A 58 -19.19 3.72 19.14
C SER A 58 -20.25 3.70 20.23
N VAL A 59 -19.75 3.78 21.46
CA VAL A 59 -20.49 4.27 22.62
C VAL A 59 -21.23 5.55 22.21
N GLY A 60 -22.55 5.55 22.38
CA GLY A 60 -23.40 6.71 22.16
C GLY A 60 -24.21 6.61 20.88
N ARG A 61 -25.50 6.33 21.07
CA ARG A 61 -26.58 6.57 20.10
C ARG A 61 -26.50 8.03 19.64
N PHE A 62 -25.84 8.31 18.53
CA PHE A 62 -26.00 9.59 17.86
C PHE A 62 -27.38 9.57 17.20
N GLU A 63 -28.20 10.55 17.57
CA GLU A 63 -29.48 10.76 16.92
C GLU A 63 -29.27 10.96 15.42
N GLU A 64 -30.02 10.17 14.67
CA GLU A 64 -30.13 10.16 13.23
C GLU A 64 -30.36 11.58 12.71
N THR A 65 -29.30 12.20 12.20
CA THR A 65 -29.41 13.41 11.38
C THR A 65 -28.65 13.13 10.10
N GLU A 66 -29.32 13.33 8.95
CA GLU A 66 -28.77 13.31 7.59
C GLU A 66 -27.70 14.41 7.42
N ALA A 67 -26.60 14.33 8.16
CA ALA A 67 -25.53 15.29 8.07
C ALA A 67 -24.60 14.88 6.93
N THR A 68 -24.84 15.43 5.75
CA THR A 68 -23.79 15.54 4.72
C THR A 68 -22.65 16.36 5.32
N SER A 69 -21.49 15.75 5.58
CA SER A 69 -20.29 16.50 5.99
C SER A 69 -19.42 16.77 4.76
N ALA A 70 -19.03 18.02 4.58
CA ALA A 70 -18.16 18.45 3.49
C ALA A 70 -16.90 19.09 4.07
N GLY A 71 -15.75 18.70 3.52
CA GLY A 71 -14.44 19.19 3.92
C GLY A 71 -13.71 19.78 2.72
N ARG A 72 -12.95 20.85 2.96
CA ARG A 72 -12.03 21.42 1.97
C ARG A 72 -10.72 21.72 2.67
N LEU A 73 -9.63 21.21 2.11
CA LEU A 73 -8.28 21.49 2.57
C LEU A 73 -7.53 22.14 1.42
N ARG A 74 -7.04 23.35 1.68
CA ARG A 74 -6.04 23.96 0.81
C ARG A 74 -4.67 23.48 1.28
N ILE A 75 -3.96 22.83 0.37
CA ILE A 75 -2.60 22.35 0.60
C ILE A 75 -1.71 23.31 -0.18
N ASP A 76 -0.93 24.13 0.52
CA ASP A 76 -0.03 25.12 -0.06
C ASP A 76 1.42 24.68 0.18
N SER A 77 2.16 24.42 -0.90
CA SER A 77 3.59 24.11 -0.91
C SER A 77 3.98 23.00 0.06
N GLU A 78 3.19 21.93 0.09
CA GLU A 78 3.50 20.74 0.88
C GLU A 78 4.31 19.72 0.10
N SER A 79 5.10 18.97 0.86
CA SER A 79 5.80 17.78 0.40
C SER A 79 4.92 16.55 0.61
N SER A 80 4.73 15.73 -0.43
CA SER A 80 4.08 14.42 -0.26
C SER A 80 4.81 13.52 0.74
N ALA A 81 6.13 13.65 0.86
CA ALA A 81 6.92 12.94 1.86
C ALA A 81 6.66 13.47 3.29
N ARG A 82 6.51 14.80 3.43
CA ARG A 82 6.19 15.45 4.71
C ARG A 82 4.79 15.11 5.19
N LEU A 83 3.78 15.11 4.31
CA LEU A 83 2.43 14.65 4.64
C LEU A 83 2.42 13.20 5.15
N ARG A 84 3.33 12.35 4.64
CA ARG A 84 3.45 10.98 5.15
C ARG A 84 4.16 10.90 6.51
N LYS A 85 5.07 11.84 6.78
CA LYS A 85 5.80 11.93 8.05
C LYS A 85 4.95 12.51 9.18
N GLU A 86 4.21 13.59 8.90
CA GLU A 86 3.45 14.36 9.90
C GLU A 86 2.11 13.73 10.26
N ASP A 87 1.70 12.68 9.53
CA ASP A 87 0.34 12.20 9.54
C ASP A 87 -0.20 11.84 10.93
N GLU A 88 -1.16 12.66 11.32
CA GLU A 88 -1.90 12.62 12.56
C GLU A 88 -2.54 11.24 12.78
N ALA A 89 -2.82 10.92 14.04
CA ALA A 89 -3.41 9.67 14.48
C ALA A 89 -4.81 9.35 13.87
N ALA A 90 -5.32 10.15 12.92
CA ALA A 90 -6.62 9.98 12.28
C ALA A 90 -6.48 10.04 10.74
N GLY A 91 -7.01 9.03 10.04
CA GLY A 91 -7.02 8.96 8.58
C GLY A 91 -7.86 10.06 7.95
N ASP A 92 -7.26 11.24 7.75
CA ASP A 92 -7.93 12.34 7.05
C ASP A 92 -8.23 11.90 5.61
N PRO A 93 -9.51 11.83 5.20
CA PRO A 93 -9.89 11.47 3.84
C PRO A 93 -9.22 12.37 2.79
N LEU A 94 -8.96 13.63 3.11
CA LEU A 94 -8.36 14.60 2.19
C LEU A 94 -6.89 14.30 1.92
N LEU A 95 -6.13 13.90 2.94
CA LEU A 95 -4.71 13.57 2.80
C LEU A 95 -4.49 12.30 1.98
N SER A 96 -5.41 11.33 2.07
CA SER A 96 -5.34 10.07 1.30
C SER A 96 -5.44 10.29 -0.22
N LEU A 97 -5.99 11.43 -0.67
CA LEU A 97 -5.97 11.79 -2.10
C LEU A 97 -4.56 12.11 -2.60
N CYS A 98 -3.69 12.60 -1.71
CA CYS A 98 -2.30 12.98 -2.00
C CYS A 98 -1.30 11.91 -1.55
N ASP A 99 -1.73 10.95 -0.73
CA ASP A 99 -0.97 9.77 -0.32
C ASP A 99 -1.73 8.47 -0.65
N PRO A 100 -1.85 8.11 -1.94
CA PRO A 100 -2.59 6.92 -2.36
C PRO A 100 -1.96 5.61 -1.93
N ALA A 101 -0.67 5.62 -1.55
CA ALA A 101 0.03 4.42 -1.12
C ALA A 101 -0.59 3.81 0.13
N ARG A 102 -1.23 4.62 0.98
CA ARG A 102 -1.95 4.16 2.19
C ARG A 102 -3.03 3.14 1.89
N LEU A 103 -3.69 3.29 0.74
CA LEU A 103 -4.80 2.41 0.35
C LEU A 103 -4.32 0.98 0.05
N ILE A 104 -3.06 0.80 -0.38
CA ILE A 104 -2.57 -0.45 -1.00
C ILE A 104 -2.70 -1.66 -0.04
N SER A 105 -2.35 -1.51 1.23
CA SER A 105 -2.42 -2.59 2.23
C SER A 105 -3.84 -3.13 2.45
N GLY A 106 -4.85 -2.28 2.24
CA GLY A 106 -6.25 -2.63 2.38
C GLY A 106 -6.90 -3.21 1.11
N VAL A 107 -6.20 -3.28 -0.02
CA VAL A 107 -6.77 -3.77 -1.28
C VAL A 107 -6.65 -5.28 -1.40
N ALA A 108 -7.74 -5.97 -1.74
CA ALA A 108 -7.73 -7.38 -2.15
C ALA A 108 -7.48 -7.52 -3.66
N THR A 109 -8.24 -6.77 -4.47
CA THR A 109 -8.14 -6.83 -5.92
C THR A 109 -8.21 -5.45 -6.52
N ALA A 110 -7.53 -5.27 -7.66
CA ALA A 110 -7.60 -4.05 -8.44
C ALA A 110 -7.86 -4.38 -9.90
N SER A 111 -8.69 -3.55 -10.54
CA SER A 111 -8.90 -3.55 -11.99
C SER A 111 -8.78 -2.12 -12.50
N ALA A 112 -8.34 -1.93 -13.73
CA ALA A 112 -8.22 -0.61 -14.32
C ALA A 112 -8.98 -0.53 -15.65
N GLY A 113 -9.58 0.64 -15.88
CA GLY A 113 -10.19 1.04 -17.13
C GLY A 113 -9.24 1.88 -17.98
N GLN A 114 -9.81 2.53 -19.00
CA GLN A 114 -9.05 3.36 -19.93
C GLN A 114 -8.50 4.63 -19.27
N CYS A 115 -7.47 5.21 -19.90
CA CYS A 115 -7.02 6.55 -19.56
C CYS A 115 -8.11 7.58 -19.88
N THR A 116 -8.36 8.48 -18.93
CA THR A 116 -9.32 9.58 -19.02
C THR A 116 -8.63 10.91 -18.70
N TRP A 117 -9.34 12.02 -18.86
CA TRP A 117 -8.85 13.36 -18.56
C TRP A 117 -9.73 14.05 -17.54
N ILE A 118 -9.12 14.62 -16.49
CA ILE A 118 -9.82 15.33 -15.42
C ILE A 118 -9.06 16.62 -15.14
N ASP A 119 -9.77 17.75 -15.20
CA ASP A 119 -9.21 19.09 -14.96
C ASP A 119 -7.89 19.35 -15.72
N GLY A 120 -7.81 18.85 -16.96
CA GLY A 120 -6.65 19.02 -17.84
C GLY A 120 -5.47 18.09 -17.54
N ARG A 121 -5.66 17.04 -16.72
CA ARG A 121 -4.64 16.04 -16.40
C ARG A 121 -5.04 14.65 -16.86
N SER A 122 -4.09 13.89 -17.41
CA SER A 122 -4.29 12.50 -17.80
C SER A 122 -4.28 11.57 -16.57
N CYS A 123 -5.32 10.75 -16.42
CA CYS A 123 -5.42 9.77 -15.34
C CYS A 123 -5.87 8.39 -15.82
N VAL A 124 -5.52 7.35 -15.06
CA VAL A 124 -6.05 5.99 -15.27
C VAL A 124 -7.16 5.73 -14.26
N ALA A 125 -8.33 5.33 -14.75
CA ALA A 125 -9.43 4.91 -13.90
C ALA A 125 -9.11 3.54 -13.28
N VAL A 126 -9.17 3.41 -11.96
CA VAL A 126 -8.95 2.18 -11.22
C VAL A 126 -10.15 1.88 -10.33
N THR A 127 -10.50 0.61 -10.23
CA THR A 127 -11.45 0.08 -9.23
C THR A 127 -10.68 -0.78 -8.25
N LEU A 128 -10.74 -0.42 -6.96
CA LEU A 128 -10.11 -1.11 -5.85
C LEU A 128 -11.19 -1.79 -5.01
N VAL A 129 -11.00 -3.07 -4.69
CA VAL A 129 -11.87 -3.82 -3.79
C VAL A 129 -11.13 -4.01 -2.48
N PRO A 130 -11.71 -3.62 -1.32
CA PRO A 130 -11.05 -3.81 -0.04
C PRO A 130 -10.93 -5.29 0.32
N HIS A 131 -9.88 -5.63 1.06
CA HIS A 131 -9.65 -6.96 1.59
C HIS A 131 -10.38 -7.12 2.92
N PRO A 132 -11.28 -8.12 3.06
CA PRO A 132 -12.20 -8.18 4.20
C PRO A 132 -11.51 -8.37 5.56
N TRP A 133 -10.27 -8.90 5.57
CA TRP A 133 -9.50 -9.14 6.79
C TRP A 133 -8.35 -8.14 7.04
N THR A 134 -7.96 -7.33 6.05
CA THR A 134 -6.78 -6.44 6.19
C THR A 134 -7.01 -5.01 5.79
N ALA A 135 -8.17 -4.69 5.22
CA ALA A 135 -8.65 -3.32 5.16
C ALA A 135 -8.67 -2.72 6.56
N ASP A 136 -8.02 -1.57 6.73
CA ASP A 136 -8.03 -0.84 8.00
C ASP A 136 -9.46 -0.35 8.27
N PRO A 137 -10.09 -0.73 9.39
CA PRO A 137 -11.43 -0.26 9.74
C PRO A 137 -11.52 1.27 9.90
N GLN A 138 -10.39 1.93 10.14
CA GLN A 138 -10.29 3.39 10.23
C GLN A 138 -9.94 4.05 8.90
N ASP A 139 -9.68 3.28 7.84
CA ASP A 139 -9.41 3.85 6.53
C ASP A 139 -10.64 4.62 6.05
N PRO A 140 -10.49 5.88 5.60
CA PRO A 140 -11.63 6.64 5.16
C PRO A 140 -12.19 6.18 3.80
N TRP A 141 -11.43 5.46 2.99
CA TRP A 141 -11.80 5.18 1.60
C TRP A 141 -12.15 3.72 1.37
N LEU A 142 -11.47 2.81 2.06
CA LEU A 142 -11.54 1.37 1.92
C LEU A 142 -11.74 0.61 3.25
N PRO A 143 -12.65 1.02 4.16
CA PRO A 143 -12.94 0.19 5.33
C PRO A 143 -13.62 -1.13 4.91
N PRO A 144 -13.60 -2.19 5.74
CA PRO A 144 -14.06 -3.54 5.38
C PRO A 144 -15.48 -3.66 4.81
N GLY A 145 -16.42 -2.76 5.16
CA GLY A 145 -17.78 -2.77 4.61
C GLY A 145 -17.93 -2.12 3.21
N VAL A 146 -16.87 -1.53 2.67
CA VAL A 146 -16.87 -1.00 1.30
C VAL A 146 -16.94 -2.16 0.31
N THR A 147 -17.79 -2.03 -0.71
CA THR A 147 -17.85 -3.01 -1.80
C THR A 147 -16.74 -2.75 -2.81
N TYR A 148 -16.53 -1.48 -3.17
CA TYR A 148 -15.40 -1.05 -4.01
C TYR A 148 -15.21 0.47 -3.94
N LEU A 149 -14.06 0.90 -4.41
CA LEU A 149 -13.71 2.30 -4.62
C LEU A 149 -13.30 2.50 -6.07
N THR A 150 -13.80 3.55 -6.71
CA THR A 150 -13.32 4.00 -8.01
C THR A 150 -12.45 5.22 -7.83
N ALA A 151 -11.29 5.27 -8.46
CA ALA A 151 -10.40 6.42 -8.43
C ALA A 151 -9.76 6.72 -9.79
N GLY A 152 -9.37 7.97 -10.01
CA GLY A 152 -8.53 8.38 -11.13
C GLY A 152 -7.12 8.68 -10.67
N VAL A 153 -6.18 7.80 -11.02
CA VAL A 153 -4.76 7.92 -10.66
C VAL A 153 -4.07 8.83 -11.67
N ASP A 154 -3.58 9.98 -11.21
CA ASP A 154 -2.82 10.93 -12.03
C ASP A 154 -1.58 10.27 -12.64
N THR A 155 -1.41 10.38 -13.94
CA THR A 155 -0.32 9.68 -14.64
C THR A 155 1.06 10.24 -14.36
N ALA A 156 1.14 11.51 -13.94
CA ALA A 156 2.39 12.19 -13.63
C ALA A 156 2.81 11.98 -12.16
N THR A 157 1.89 12.14 -11.22
CA THR A 157 2.20 12.13 -9.78
C THR A 157 1.81 10.84 -9.06
N GLY A 158 0.82 10.12 -9.58
CA GLY A 158 0.17 9.00 -8.89
C GLY A 158 -0.95 9.40 -7.93
N PHE A 159 -1.18 10.70 -7.68
CA PHE A 159 -2.25 11.18 -6.79
C PHE A 159 -3.64 10.81 -7.29
N LEU A 160 -4.63 10.80 -6.39
CA LEU A 160 -6.02 10.53 -6.73
C LEU A 160 -6.72 11.85 -7.09
N LEU A 161 -6.98 12.06 -8.38
CA LEU A 161 -7.68 13.26 -8.86
C LEU A 161 -9.17 13.25 -8.49
N HIS A 162 -9.76 12.06 -8.47
CA HIS A 162 -11.10 11.83 -7.97
C HIS A 162 -11.16 10.44 -7.34
N THR A 163 -12.02 10.31 -6.34
CA THR A 163 -12.24 9.07 -5.62
C THR A 163 -13.69 8.97 -5.21
N ARG A 164 -14.30 7.78 -5.32
CA ARG A 164 -15.65 7.49 -4.82
C ARG A 164 -15.66 6.11 -4.18
N ALA A 165 -16.16 6.02 -2.96
CA ALA A 165 -16.31 4.77 -2.24
C ALA A 165 -17.79 4.35 -2.22
N TYR A 166 -18.03 3.06 -2.47
CA TYR A 166 -19.33 2.48 -2.64
C TYR A 166 -19.54 1.31 -1.67
N ASP A 167 -20.73 1.21 -1.10
CA ASP A 167 -21.22 0.00 -0.46
C ASP A 167 -22.49 -0.53 -1.17
N ARG A 168 -23.21 -1.45 -0.54
CA ARG A 168 -24.43 -2.07 -1.10
C ARG A 168 -25.57 -1.08 -1.40
N GLN A 169 -25.60 0.08 -0.75
CA GLN A 169 -26.60 1.13 -0.95
C GLN A 169 -26.15 2.19 -1.96
N GLY A 170 -24.91 2.13 -2.46
CA GLY A 170 -24.37 3.06 -3.44
C GLY A 170 -23.18 3.86 -2.95
N CYS A 171 -22.99 5.06 -3.51
CA CYS A 171 -21.89 5.95 -3.15
C CYS A 171 -22.15 6.57 -1.77
N PHE A 172 -21.25 6.37 -0.80
CA PHE A 172 -21.35 7.04 0.50
C PHE A 172 -20.34 8.17 0.67
N ARG A 173 -19.29 8.19 -0.16
CA ARG A 173 -18.18 9.12 -0.01
C ARG A 173 -17.54 9.46 -1.35
N SER A 174 -17.22 10.74 -1.55
CA SER A 174 -16.49 11.19 -2.73
C SER A 174 -15.44 12.24 -2.39
N GLY A 175 -14.35 12.24 -3.13
CA GLY A 175 -13.23 13.15 -2.95
C GLY A 175 -12.67 13.59 -4.29
N HIS A 176 -12.17 14.82 -4.34
CA HIS A 176 -11.66 15.45 -5.55
C HIS A 176 -10.44 16.30 -5.22
N LEU A 177 -9.39 16.16 -6.01
CA LEU A 177 -8.19 16.99 -5.94
C LEU A 177 -8.20 17.96 -7.12
N ARG A 178 -8.42 19.24 -6.84
CA ARG A 178 -8.58 20.29 -7.85
C ARG A 178 -7.40 21.24 -7.88
N GLY A 179 -7.19 21.85 -9.05
CA GLY A 179 -6.17 22.88 -9.23
C GLY A 179 -4.76 22.39 -8.89
N LEU A 180 -4.50 21.08 -9.04
CA LEU A 180 -3.22 20.46 -8.69
C LEU A 180 -2.10 21.05 -9.55
N ARG A 181 -1.22 21.79 -8.89
CA ARG A 181 0.04 22.30 -9.44
C ARG A 181 1.17 21.60 -8.73
N THR A 182 2.09 21.06 -9.50
CA THR A 182 3.17 20.22 -8.99
C THR A 182 4.49 20.75 -9.50
N THR A 183 5.48 20.89 -8.63
CA THR A 183 6.84 21.29 -8.98
C THR A 183 7.81 20.17 -8.62
N ALA A 184 8.75 19.88 -9.52
CA ALA A 184 9.88 19.01 -9.22
C ALA A 184 11.04 19.88 -8.73
N ASP A 185 11.67 19.51 -7.61
CA ASP A 185 12.94 20.06 -7.09
C ASP A 185 13.07 21.59 -7.25
N GLY A 186 12.02 22.32 -6.88
CA GLY A 186 12.03 23.78 -6.73
C GLY A 186 12.16 24.64 -7.98
N SER A 187 12.07 24.12 -9.21
CA SER A 187 12.35 24.96 -10.39
C SER A 187 11.60 24.68 -11.68
N SER A 188 10.81 23.59 -11.81
CA SER A 188 9.97 23.41 -13.01
C SER A 188 8.64 22.72 -12.69
N PRO A 189 7.53 23.18 -13.30
CA PRO A 189 6.25 22.51 -13.16
C PRO A 189 6.31 21.14 -13.84
N ILE A 190 5.82 20.11 -13.16
CA ILE A 190 5.57 18.80 -13.77
C ILE A 190 4.38 19.00 -14.71
N THR A 191 4.68 19.32 -15.96
CA THR A 191 3.67 19.49 -17.01
C THR A 191 3.53 18.20 -17.80
N ASP A 192 2.28 17.89 -18.14
CA ASP A 192 1.90 16.87 -19.11
C ASP A 192 2.57 17.18 -20.46
N ALA A 193 3.78 16.67 -20.67
CA ALA A 193 4.46 16.73 -21.95
C ALA A 193 4.85 15.31 -22.36
N ALA A 194 3.87 14.63 -22.95
CA ALA A 194 4.03 13.69 -24.05
C ALA A 194 5.41 13.02 -24.17
N ARG A 195 5.50 11.78 -23.69
CA ARG A 195 6.07 10.62 -24.42
C ARG A 195 6.31 9.50 -23.42
N THR A 196 5.36 8.56 -23.40
CA THR A 196 5.62 7.22 -22.86
C THR A 196 5.83 7.27 -21.33
N PRO A 197 5.54 6.22 -20.55
CA PRO A 197 6.27 6.07 -19.29
C PRO A 197 7.77 6.07 -19.66
N ALA A 198 8.50 7.13 -19.34
CA ALA A 198 9.95 7.14 -19.52
C ALA A 198 10.51 5.97 -18.70
N SER A 199 10.96 4.95 -19.42
CA SER A 199 11.22 3.59 -18.96
C SER A 199 12.53 3.45 -18.18
N THR A 200 12.81 4.38 -17.26
CA THR A 200 14.10 4.45 -16.57
C THR A 200 13.96 4.75 -15.08
N GLU A 201 12.77 4.61 -14.49
CA GLU A 201 12.66 4.71 -13.03
C GLU A 201 13.55 3.64 -12.38
N LYS A 202 14.45 4.11 -11.53
CA LYS A 202 15.45 3.32 -10.82
C LYS A 202 15.41 3.71 -9.36
N GLY A 203 15.90 2.82 -8.49
CA GLY A 203 15.94 3.07 -7.06
C GLY A 203 14.56 3.00 -6.42
N ALA A 204 14.31 3.86 -5.43
CA ALA A 204 13.15 3.74 -4.55
C ALA A 204 11.78 3.71 -5.28
N PRO A 205 11.50 4.56 -6.29
CA PRO A 205 10.23 4.49 -7.02
C PRO A 205 10.00 3.14 -7.70
N PHE A 206 11.03 2.55 -8.29
CA PHE A 206 10.96 1.22 -8.91
C PHE A 206 10.68 0.15 -7.86
N VAL A 207 11.42 0.17 -6.75
CA VAL A 207 11.29 -0.78 -5.65
C VAL A 207 9.87 -0.76 -5.10
N LEU A 208 9.32 0.42 -4.79
CA LEU A 208 7.96 0.54 -4.24
C LEU A 208 6.88 0.18 -5.27
N ALA A 209 7.07 0.54 -6.55
CA ALA A 209 6.16 0.11 -7.61
C ALA A 209 6.11 -1.42 -7.73
N ARG A 210 7.27 -2.07 -7.64
CA ARG A 210 7.36 -3.53 -7.73
C ARG A 210 6.79 -4.23 -6.49
N MET A 211 7.01 -3.67 -5.31
CA MET A 211 6.36 -4.13 -4.07
C MET A 211 4.83 -3.99 -4.17
N ALA A 212 4.30 -2.84 -4.57
CA ALA A 212 2.86 -2.62 -4.72
C ALA A 212 2.21 -3.58 -5.72
N THR A 213 2.87 -3.81 -6.86
CA THR A 213 2.33 -4.69 -7.91
C THR A 213 2.34 -6.18 -7.55
N SER A 214 3.13 -6.60 -6.56
CA SER A 214 3.09 -7.97 -6.03
C SER A 214 1.71 -8.38 -5.50
N LEU A 215 0.82 -7.42 -5.24
CA LEU A 215 -0.57 -7.66 -4.85
C LEU A 215 -1.36 -8.47 -5.91
N LEU A 216 -1.13 -8.17 -7.19
CA LEU A 216 -1.90 -8.75 -8.30
C LEU A 216 -1.23 -9.97 -8.93
N ASP A 217 -0.02 -10.31 -8.50
CA ASP A 217 0.73 -11.40 -9.08
C ASP A 217 0.43 -12.69 -8.33
N PRO A 218 -0.14 -13.71 -8.99
CA PRO A 218 -0.30 -15.02 -8.37
C PRO A 218 1.10 -15.60 -8.14
N VAL A 219 1.39 -16.02 -6.91
CA VAL A 219 2.71 -16.49 -6.52
C VAL A 219 2.55 -17.77 -5.71
N ARG A 220 3.07 -18.88 -6.24
CA ARG A 220 3.22 -20.13 -5.48
C ARG A 220 4.69 -20.48 -5.41
N LEU A 221 5.28 -20.37 -4.23
CA LEU A 221 6.72 -20.56 -4.06
C LEU A 221 7.05 -21.41 -2.86
N ARG A 222 8.25 -21.97 -2.89
CA ARG A 222 8.91 -22.47 -1.69
C ARG A 222 9.95 -21.43 -1.29
N ALA A 223 10.07 -21.17 -0.01
CA ALA A 223 10.99 -20.18 0.51
C ALA A 223 11.70 -20.74 1.73
N GLU A 224 13.01 -20.57 1.78
CA GLU A 224 13.78 -20.80 2.99
C GLU A 224 13.98 -19.45 3.70
N VAL A 225 13.63 -19.40 4.98
CA VAL A 225 13.67 -18.19 5.79
C VAL A 225 14.65 -18.37 6.95
N THR A 226 15.65 -17.49 7.01
CA THR A 226 16.58 -17.41 8.14
C THR A 226 16.28 -16.14 8.94
N ALA A 227 16.02 -16.26 10.24
CA ALA A 227 15.72 -15.15 11.14
C ALA A 227 16.78 -15.06 12.25
N VAL A 228 17.29 -13.86 12.54
CA VAL A 228 18.43 -13.64 13.46
C VAL A 228 18.02 -13.20 14.87
N PRO A 229 16.77 -12.85 15.16
CA PRO A 229 16.12 -13.32 16.38
C PRO A 229 15.38 -14.63 16.10
N GLU A 230 15.59 -15.66 16.93
CA GLU A 230 14.83 -16.90 16.85
C GLU A 230 13.34 -16.57 17.03
N ILE A 231 12.50 -17.02 16.09
CA ILE A 231 11.05 -17.00 16.26
C ILE A 231 10.76 -18.12 17.27
N GLU A 232 10.73 -17.78 18.56
CA GLU A 232 10.47 -18.74 19.66
C GLU A 232 8.96 -19.11 19.79
N SER A 233 8.11 -18.69 18.85
CA SER A 233 6.67 -19.02 18.89
C SER A 233 6.33 -20.30 18.11
N ASP A 234 5.43 -21.09 18.68
CA ASP A 234 4.69 -22.13 17.95
C ASP A 234 3.80 -21.42 16.91
N LEU A 235 4.29 -21.30 15.68
CA LEU A 235 3.59 -20.58 14.61
C LEU A 235 2.26 -21.23 14.27
N SER A 236 1.16 -20.61 14.70
CA SER A 236 -0.18 -20.92 14.24
C SER A 236 -0.58 -19.96 13.12
N VAL A 237 -1.03 -20.52 12.00
CA VAL A 237 -1.41 -19.72 10.81
C VAL A 237 -2.87 -20.00 10.45
N ALA A 238 -3.74 -19.06 10.79
CA ALA A 238 -5.08 -19.02 10.23
C ALA A 238 -5.03 -18.44 8.81
N SER A 239 -4.77 -19.32 7.85
CA SER A 239 -4.68 -18.99 6.44
C SER A 239 -6.08 -18.85 5.81
N VAL A 240 -6.26 -17.87 4.93
CA VAL A 240 -7.46 -17.74 4.10
C VAL A 240 -7.16 -18.12 2.65
N PRO A 241 -8.16 -18.52 1.86
CA PRO A 241 -7.95 -18.86 0.45
C PRO A 241 -7.31 -17.68 -0.30
N SER A 242 -6.09 -17.89 -0.79
CA SER A 242 -5.39 -16.90 -1.59
C SER A 242 -4.82 -17.56 -2.84
N SER A 243 -4.72 -16.79 -3.92
CA SER A 243 -3.97 -17.19 -5.12
C SER A 243 -2.47 -17.25 -4.85
N ARG A 244 -2.02 -16.71 -3.70
CA ARG A 244 -0.65 -16.64 -3.26
C ARG A 244 -0.42 -17.59 -2.09
N SER A 245 0.61 -18.44 -2.20
CA SER A 245 0.95 -19.41 -1.17
C SER A 245 2.45 -19.67 -1.11
N TRP A 246 2.96 -19.91 0.09
CA TRP A 246 4.36 -20.24 0.34
C TRP A 246 4.46 -21.47 1.23
N ALA A 247 5.35 -22.38 0.84
CA ALA A 247 5.89 -23.37 1.77
C ALA A 247 7.17 -22.76 2.35
N VAL A 248 7.16 -22.43 3.64
CA VAL A 248 8.23 -21.71 4.31
C VAL A 248 8.98 -22.62 5.25
N THR A 249 10.29 -22.79 5.03
CA THR A 249 11.17 -23.52 5.94
C THR A 249 11.99 -22.54 6.76
N PHE A 250 11.84 -22.57 8.08
CA PHE A 250 12.62 -21.78 9.02
C PHE A 250 13.88 -22.51 9.43
N ARG A 251 15.02 -21.83 9.34
CA ARG A 251 16.30 -22.33 9.86
C ARG A 251 16.70 -21.59 11.12
N GLY A 252 16.48 -22.23 12.26
CA GLY A 252 16.94 -21.82 13.60
C GLY A 252 17.52 -23.03 14.36
N ARG A 253 17.38 -23.08 15.70
CA ARG A 253 17.75 -24.26 16.49
C ARG A 253 16.96 -25.52 16.08
N ASN A 254 15.68 -25.33 15.79
CA ASN A 254 14.81 -26.36 15.24
C ASN A 254 14.36 -25.93 13.84
N THR A 255 14.47 -26.85 12.87
CA THR A 255 13.95 -26.61 11.51
C THR A 255 12.46 -26.91 11.51
N MET A 256 11.65 -25.95 11.07
CA MET A 256 10.20 -26.09 10.94
C MET A 256 9.77 -25.69 9.54
N THR A 257 8.80 -26.39 8.96
CA THR A 257 8.18 -26.00 7.69
C THR A 257 6.70 -25.71 7.90
N VAL A 258 6.23 -24.58 7.38
CA VAL A 258 4.85 -24.10 7.51
C VAL A 258 4.33 -23.72 6.13
N ASP A 259 3.11 -24.15 5.83
CA ASP A 259 2.38 -23.65 4.67
C ASP A 259 1.63 -22.36 5.03
N MET A 260 1.81 -21.33 4.23
CA MET A 260 1.26 -19.99 4.46
C MET A 260 0.60 -19.45 3.20
N SER A 261 -0.50 -18.72 3.35
CA SER A 261 -1.14 -17.96 2.26
C SER A 261 -0.72 -16.49 2.27
N GLY A 262 -0.89 -15.81 1.11
CA GLY A 262 -0.70 -14.35 0.93
C GLY A 262 -1.63 -13.47 1.71
N GLU A 263 -2.63 -14.09 2.28
CA GLU A 263 -3.68 -13.47 3.05
C GLU A 263 -3.81 -14.32 4.32
N TYR A 264 -4.07 -13.68 5.45
CA TYR A 264 -4.21 -14.35 6.74
C TYR A 264 -5.33 -13.68 7.51
N GLU A 265 -5.91 -14.41 8.48
CA GLU A 265 -6.81 -13.83 9.49
C GLU A 265 -5.96 -13.26 10.63
N PRO A 266 -5.84 -11.94 10.77
CA PRO A 266 -4.88 -11.35 11.69
C PRO A 266 -5.21 -11.53 13.17
N ASP A 267 -6.48 -11.75 13.49
CA ASP A 267 -6.99 -12.03 14.83
C ASP A 267 -6.85 -13.51 15.23
N GLN A 268 -6.57 -14.39 14.27
CA GLN A 268 -6.41 -15.82 14.49
C GLN A 268 -5.01 -16.34 14.14
N ALA A 269 -4.12 -15.48 13.63
CA ALA A 269 -2.74 -15.81 13.33
C ALA A 269 -1.83 -15.43 14.50
N ASP A 270 -0.85 -16.29 14.82
CA ASP A 270 0.24 -15.92 15.71
C ASP A 270 0.93 -14.63 15.20
N PRO A 271 1.32 -13.68 16.06
CA PRO A 271 1.96 -12.46 15.63
C PRO A 271 3.18 -12.69 14.74
N ALA A 272 4.02 -13.70 14.97
CA ALA A 272 5.18 -13.96 14.11
C ALA A 272 4.77 -14.56 12.76
N ALA A 273 3.68 -15.33 12.69
CA ALA A 273 3.11 -15.81 11.44
C ALA A 273 2.55 -14.66 10.59
N ALA A 274 1.79 -13.74 11.20
CA ALA A 274 1.28 -12.55 10.53
C ALA A 274 2.42 -11.71 9.93
N ARG A 275 3.50 -11.49 10.70
CA ARG A 275 4.71 -10.77 10.24
C ARG A 275 5.35 -11.42 9.01
N LEU A 276 5.46 -12.74 9.03
CA LEU A 276 6.03 -13.45 7.89
C LEU A 276 5.12 -13.36 6.67
N ALA A 277 3.80 -13.50 6.84
CA ALA A 277 2.84 -13.39 5.75
C ALA A 277 2.89 -11.99 5.09
N GLU A 278 3.09 -10.93 5.87
CA GLU A 278 3.30 -9.56 5.38
C GLU A 278 4.62 -9.40 4.61
N LEU A 279 5.72 -9.98 5.10
CA LEU A 279 7.01 -9.94 4.39
C LEU A 279 6.99 -10.70 3.05
N LEU A 280 6.21 -11.78 3.00
CA LEU A 280 5.92 -12.51 1.77
C LEU A 280 4.90 -11.76 0.88
N SER A 281 4.24 -10.73 1.41
CA SER A 281 3.26 -9.87 0.74
C SER A 281 3.66 -8.39 0.74
N PRO A 282 4.77 -8.01 0.08
CA PRO A 282 5.38 -6.70 0.21
C PRO A 282 4.47 -5.50 -0.13
N ALA A 283 3.44 -5.69 -0.96
CA ALA A 283 2.43 -4.66 -1.21
C ALA A 283 1.82 -4.11 0.10
N ARG A 284 1.62 -4.98 1.10
CA ARG A 284 1.07 -4.59 2.42
C ARG A 284 2.01 -3.70 3.21
N VAL A 285 3.32 -3.86 3.01
CA VAL A 285 4.34 -3.05 3.69
C VAL A 285 4.38 -1.61 3.14
N VAL A 286 4.09 -1.41 1.84
CA VAL A 286 4.22 -0.10 1.16
C VAL A 286 3.44 1.00 1.88
N SER A 287 2.22 0.73 2.35
CA SER A 287 1.39 1.70 3.08
C SER A 287 2.05 2.25 4.36
N HIS A 288 3.02 1.52 4.93
CA HIS A 288 3.61 1.85 6.22
C HIS A 288 4.97 2.53 6.11
N LEU A 289 5.56 2.59 4.92
CA LEU A 289 6.88 3.17 4.72
C LEU A 289 6.84 4.70 4.73
N ALA A 290 7.72 5.30 5.51
CA ALA A 290 8.02 6.73 5.52
C ALA A 290 9.51 6.95 5.24
N GLU A 291 9.88 8.19 4.85
CA GLU A 291 11.27 8.60 4.61
C GLU A 291 12.06 7.62 3.71
N VAL A 292 11.45 7.19 2.60
CA VAL A 292 12.03 6.17 1.72
C VAL A 292 13.20 6.74 0.95
N THR A 293 14.34 6.06 1.02
CA THR A 293 15.57 6.39 0.31
C THR A 293 16.08 5.19 -0.48
N THR A 294 16.74 5.47 -1.60
CA THR A 294 17.34 4.43 -2.43
C THR A 294 18.61 3.90 -1.76
N ALA A 295 18.68 2.59 -1.52
CA ALA A 295 19.89 1.91 -1.03
C ALA A 295 20.62 1.13 -2.15
N GLY A 296 19.92 0.85 -3.25
CA GLY A 296 20.47 0.18 -4.43
C GLY A 296 19.43 0.04 -5.53
N PRO A 297 19.76 -0.67 -6.63
CA PRO A 297 18.83 -0.86 -7.75
C PRO A 297 17.52 -1.57 -7.36
N THR A 298 17.58 -2.48 -6.39
CA THR A 298 16.46 -3.31 -5.91
C THR A 298 16.29 -3.21 -4.39
N SER A 299 16.87 -2.18 -3.78
CA SER A 299 16.90 -2.02 -2.33
C SER A 299 16.54 -0.61 -1.90
N VAL A 300 15.80 -0.51 -0.80
CA VAL A 300 15.42 0.75 -0.17
C VAL A 300 15.69 0.72 1.32
N LYS A 301 15.87 1.91 1.88
CA LYS A 301 15.93 2.17 3.31
C LYS A 301 14.75 3.10 3.65
N ALA A 302 13.97 2.76 4.67
CA ALA A 302 12.76 3.51 5.03
C ALA A 302 12.47 3.38 6.52
N THR A 303 11.90 4.43 7.12
CA THR A 303 11.27 4.31 8.43
C THR A 303 9.95 3.54 8.27
N VAL A 304 9.69 2.60 9.18
CA VAL A 304 8.44 1.82 9.18
C VAL A 304 7.54 2.36 10.27
N ARG A 305 6.34 2.79 9.89
CA ARG A 305 5.33 3.26 10.84
C ARG A 305 4.59 2.07 11.46
N PRO A 306 4.06 2.21 12.69
CA PRO A 306 3.19 1.20 13.27
C PRO A 306 2.05 0.82 12.33
N MET A 307 1.86 -0.47 12.13
CA MET A 307 0.78 -0.99 11.28
C MET A 307 -0.53 -0.85 12.04
N ARG A 308 -1.31 0.22 11.78
CA ARG A 308 -2.54 0.52 12.52
C ARG A 308 -3.61 -0.58 12.40
N SER A 309 -3.61 -1.32 11.30
CA SER A 309 -4.43 -2.52 11.10
C SER A 309 -4.14 -3.62 12.14
N PHE A 310 -2.96 -3.61 12.75
CA PHE A 310 -2.48 -4.65 13.67
C PHE A 310 -1.74 -4.05 14.88
N PRO A 311 -2.44 -3.72 15.98
CA PRO A 311 -1.80 -3.27 17.22
C PRO A 311 -0.83 -4.30 17.83
N PHE A 312 -0.80 -5.53 17.29
CA PHE A 312 0.09 -6.63 17.68
C PHE A 312 1.12 -7.02 16.61
N SER A 313 1.22 -6.27 15.49
CA SER A 313 2.33 -6.48 14.56
C SER A 313 3.62 -5.99 15.21
N ALA A 314 4.33 -6.88 15.91
CA ALA A 314 5.68 -6.61 16.40
C ALA A 314 6.75 -6.66 15.28
N TRP A 315 6.32 -6.39 14.04
CA TRP A 315 7.21 -5.95 12.96
C TRP A 315 7.26 -4.43 12.84
N ALA A 316 6.30 -3.69 13.39
CA ALA A 316 6.52 -2.29 13.64
C ALA A 316 7.74 -2.20 14.56
N PRO A 317 8.91 -1.76 14.06
CA PRO A 317 9.96 -1.39 14.99
C PRO A 317 9.39 -0.37 15.98
N GLU A 318 10.08 -0.16 17.10
CA GLU A 318 9.85 1.06 17.88
C GLU A 318 9.78 2.26 16.93
N GLU A 319 8.83 3.16 17.22
CA GLU A 319 8.54 4.29 16.35
C GLU A 319 9.82 4.99 15.92
N GLY A 320 10.06 5.04 14.60
CA GLY A 320 11.22 5.71 14.03
C GLY A 320 12.46 4.84 13.74
N LEU A 321 12.46 3.52 13.96
CA LEU A 321 13.58 2.71 13.45
C LEU A 321 13.55 2.62 11.92
N VAL A 322 14.76 2.51 11.37
CA VAL A 322 14.96 2.46 9.93
C VAL A 322 15.21 1.03 9.46
N CYS A 323 14.31 0.56 8.60
CA CYS A 323 14.39 -0.76 7.99
C CYS A 323 15.00 -0.71 6.59
N HIS A 324 15.66 -1.80 6.24
CA HIS A 324 16.32 -2.02 4.97
C HIS A 324 15.67 -3.19 4.25
N PHE A 325 15.18 -2.94 3.04
CA PHE A 325 14.47 -3.89 2.20
C PHE A 325 15.26 -4.17 0.94
N THR A 326 15.35 -5.44 0.55
CA THR A 326 15.87 -5.86 -0.75
C THR A 326 14.89 -6.83 -1.37
N LEU A 327 14.50 -6.59 -2.62
CA LEU A 327 13.58 -7.45 -3.35
C LEU A 327 14.24 -8.21 -4.49
N ASP A 328 13.59 -9.31 -4.86
CA ASP A 328 13.78 -9.97 -6.15
C ASP A 328 13.09 -9.14 -7.23
N PRO A 329 13.83 -8.54 -8.18
CA PRO A 329 13.24 -7.67 -9.20
C PRO A 329 12.22 -8.38 -10.10
N ASP A 330 12.34 -9.70 -10.26
CA ASP A 330 11.47 -10.47 -11.16
C ASP A 330 10.12 -10.75 -10.50
N THR A 331 10.14 -11.18 -9.23
CA THR A 331 8.95 -11.63 -8.50
C THR A 331 8.35 -10.53 -7.61
N GLY A 332 9.13 -9.52 -7.25
CA GLY A 332 8.77 -8.47 -6.29
C GLY A 332 8.76 -8.90 -4.83
N ILE A 333 9.27 -10.10 -4.53
CA ILE A 333 9.32 -10.66 -3.16
C ILE A 333 10.48 -10.05 -2.40
N LEU A 334 10.31 -9.81 -1.10
CA LEU A 334 11.41 -9.40 -0.23
C LEU A 334 12.39 -10.56 -0.01
N LEU A 335 13.60 -10.42 -0.54
CA LEU A 335 14.72 -11.32 -0.30
C LEU A 335 15.39 -11.04 1.04
N ARG A 336 15.35 -9.79 1.50
CA ARG A 336 15.90 -9.40 2.79
C ARG A 336 15.10 -8.26 3.39
N ALA A 337 14.81 -8.37 4.68
CA ALA A 337 14.31 -7.29 5.52
C ALA A 337 15.12 -7.27 6.82
N HIS A 338 15.70 -6.13 7.19
CA HIS A 338 16.45 -6.01 8.44
C HIS A 338 16.38 -4.60 9.02
N THR A 339 16.60 -4.50 10.32
CA THR A 339 16.73 -3.24 11.06
C THR A 339 17.86 -3.36 12.08
N GLU A 340 18.63 -2.29 12.21
CA GLU A 340 19.83 -2.21 13.04
C GLU A 340 19.74 -1.00 13.97
N ASP A 341 20.27 -1.14 15.17
CA ASP A 341 20.52 -0.04 16.12
C ASP A 341 22.01 0.00 16.43
N GLY A 342 22.72 0.96 15.81
CA GLY A 342 24.17 1.02 15.85
C GLY A 342 24.81 -0.24 15.26
N SER A 343 25.53 -1.01 16.09
CA SER A 343 26.15 -2.29 15.70
C SER A 343 25.27 -3.51 16.01
N ARG A 344 24.09 -3.32 16.61
CA ARG A 344 23.19 -4.40 17.01
C ARG A 344 22.14 -4.63 15.93
N THR A 345 22.07 -5.84 15.40
CA THR A 345 20.92 -6.28 14.59
C THR A 345 19.73 -6.54 15.52
N LEU A 346 18.65 -5.78 15.35
CA LEU A 346 17.41 -5.99 16.12
C LEU A 346 16.55 -7.06 15.47
N PHE A 347 16.47 -7.02 14.14
CA PHE A 347 15.75 -7.99 13.32
C PHE A 347 16.47 -8.15 11.98
N ARG A 348 16.54 -9.38 11.51
CA ARG A 348 16.96 -9.70 10.15
C ARG A 348 16.25 -10.95 9.70
N MET A 349 15.69 -10.87 8.51
CA MET A 349 15.11 -11.98 7.79
C MET A 349 15.70 -12.04 6.39
N ASP A 350 16.25 -13.20 6.05
CA ASP A 350 16.70 -13.55 4.70
C ASP A 350 15.75 -14.59 4.12
N VAL A 351 15.26 -14.34 2.91
CA VAL A 351 14.38 -15.22 2.16
C VAL A 351 15.11 -15.70 0.92
N THR A 352 15.22 -17.02 0.80
CA THR A 352 15.76 -17.67 -0.40
C THR A 352 14.62 -18.37 -1.13
N PRO A 353 14.12 -17.82 -2.25
CA PRO A 353 13.09 -18.48 -3.04
C PRO A 353 13.68 -19.74 -3.69
N GLN A 354 13.04 -20.87 -3.45
CA GLN A 354 13.30 -22.13 -4.11
C GLN A 354 12.40 -22.19 -5.35
N ARG A 355 12.98 -21.96 -6.52
CA ARG A 355 12.27 -22.11 -7.79
C ARG A 355 11.91 -23.59 -7.95
N THR A 356 10.64 -23.85 -8.22
CA THR A 356 10.18 -25.15 -8.69
C THR A 356 10.29 -25.11 -10.21
N ASP A 357 11.05 -26.05 -10.78
CA ASP A 357 11.26 -26.18 -12.22
C ASP A 357 9.97 -26.53 -12.98
#